data_AF-A0A4P5WQ62-F1
#
_entry.id   AF-A0A4P5WQ62-F1
#
_cell.length_a   1.000
_cell.length_b   1.000
_cell.length_c   1.000
_cell.angle_alpha   90.00
_cell.angle_beta   90.00
_cell.angle_gamma   90.00
#
_symmetry.space_group_name_H-M   'P 1'
#
loop_
_entity.id
_entity.type
_entity.pdbx_description
1 polymer ?
#
loop_
_entity_poly.entity_id
_entity_poly.type
_entity_poly.pdbx_seq_one_letter_code
_entity_poly.pdbx_strand_id
1 'polypeptide(L)'
;MSGSESLEIQEEAEQLRRAVALLPEEHRQVIELRFQAELSLEEISGALGIPLGTVKSRLHHGLEKLRQQKFCVNLFSTTVESRARQA
;
A
#
# COMPACT_ATOMS: atom_id res chain seq x y z
N MET A 1 -3.39 2.34 -31.99
CA MET A 1 -3.23 2.21 -30.53
C MET A 1 -2.47 0.92 -30.30
N SER A 2 -1.14 0.92 -30.44
CA SER A 2 -0.37 -0.33 -30.38
C SER A 2 1.12 -0.01 -30.25
N GLY A 3 1.75 -0.41 -29.15
CA GLY A 3 3.19 -0.28 -28.92
C GLY A 3 3.54 0.47 -27.63
N SER A 4 3.27 1.78 -27.59
CA SER A 4 3.79 2.67 -26.55
C SER A 4 3.07 2.55 -25.20
N GLU A 5 1.73 2.50 -25.20
CA GLU A 5 0.94 2.44 -23.96
C GLU A 5 1.25 1.21 -23.10
N SER A 6 1.61 0.08 -23.72
CA SER A 6 1.94 -1.15 -22.98
C SER A 6 3.30 -1.07 -22.27
N LEU A 7 4.25 -0.29 -22.80
CA LEU A 7 5.57 -0.10 -22.18
C LEU A 7 5.47 0.80 -20.96
N GLU A 8 4.70 1.88 -21.06
CA GLU A 8 4.49 2.84 -19.96
C GLU A 8 3.86 2.15 -18.73
N ILE A 9 2.83 1.32 -18.93
CA ILE A 9 2.19 0.55 -17.86
C ILE A 9 3.15 -0.46 -17.22
N GLN A 10 4.01 -1.11 -18.02
CA GLN A 10 5.01 -2.05 -17.51
C GLN A 10 6.06 -1.35 -16.67
N GLU A 11 6.54 -0.18 -17.12
CA GLU A 11 7.52 0.64 -16.40
C GLU A 11 6.96 1.16 -15.07
N GLU A 12 5.72 1.67 -15.06
CA GLU A 12 5.05 2.10 -13.83
C GLU A 12 4.85 0.95 -12.84
N ALA A 13 4.45 -0.24 -13.33
CA ALA A 13 4.27 -1.41 -12.49
C ALA A 13 5.60 -1.91 -11.88
N GLU A 14 6.69 -1.89 -12.65
CA GLU A 14 8.01 -2.28 -12.15
C GLU A 14 8.56 -1.29 -11.14
N GLN A 15 8.36 -0.01 -11.39
CA GLN A 15 8.68 1.06 -10.47
C GLN A 15 7.93 0.93 -9.13
N LEU A 16 6.62 0.65 -9.18
CA LEU A 16 5.82 0.38 -7.99
C LEU A 16 6.34 -0.85 -7.23
N ARG A 17 6.65 -1.95 -7.95
CA ARG A 17 7.23 -3.16 -7.33
C ARG A 17 8.55 -2.87 -6.62
N ARG A 18 9.45 -2.09 -7.23
CA ARG A 18 10.72 -1.70 -6.58
C ARG A 18 10.50 -0.82 -5.36
N ALA A 19 9.56 0.13 -5.44
CA ALA A 19 9.22 0.98 -4.31
C ALA A 19 8.63 0.16 -3.14
N VAL A 20 7.79 -0.85 -3.45
CA VAL A 20 7.26 -1.80 -2.47
C VAL A 20 8.35 -2.69 -1.88
N ALA A 21 9.35 -3.08 -2.66
CA ALA A 21 10.49 -3.84 -2.17
C ALA A 21 11.40 -3.05 -1.21
N LEU A 22 11.43 -1.71 -1.33
CA LEU A 22 12.18 -0.81 -0.44
C LEU A 22 11.44 -0.50 0.88
N LEU A 23 10.18 -0.93 1.02
CA LEU A 23 9.44 -0.76 2.26
C LEU A 23 9.92 -1.76 3.33
N PRO A 24 9.86 -1.36 4.62
CA PRO A 24 9.94 -2.30 5.73
C PRO A 24 8.93 -3.43 5.55
N GLU A 25 9.35 -4.64 5.91
CA GLU A 25 8.55 -5.86 5.76
C GLU A 25 7.15 -5.72 6.37
N GLU A 26 7.04 -5.02 7.49
CA GLU A 26 5.78 -4.74 8.19
C GLU A 26 4.75 -4.00 7.34
N HIS A 27 5.20 -3.07 6.51
CA HIS A 27 4.35 -2.29 5.61
C HIS A 27 4.10 -3.05 4.31
N ARG A 28 5.15 -3.73 3.82
CA ARG A 28 5.08 -4.56 2.62
C ARG A 28 4.02 -5.66 2.77
N GLN A 29 4.02 -6.40 3.89
CA GLN A 29 3.04 -7.45 4.15
C GLN A 29 1.59 -6.96 4.05
N VAL A 30 1.28 -5.79 4.63
CA VAL A 30 -0.09 -5.24 4.59
C VAL A 30 -0.49 -4.84 3.18
N ILE A 31 0.45 -4.31 2.39
CA ILE A 31 0.23 -3.95 0.99
C ILE A 31 0.08 -5.22 0.14
N GLU A 32 0.94 -6.22 0.29
CA GLU A 32 0.87 -7.48 -0.43
C GLU A 32 -0.44 -8.22 -0.14
N LEU A 33 -0.84 -8.34 1.12
CA LEU A 33 -2.10 -8.98 1.48
C LEU A 33 -3.30 -8.20 0.91
N ARG A 34 -3.22 -6.88 0.82
CA ARG A 34 -4.29 -6.06 0.25
C ARG A 34 -4.36 -6.11 -1.28
N PHE A 35 -3.22 -6.12 -1.97
CA PHE A 35 -3.15 -5.96 -3.43
C PHE A 35 -2.85 -7.26 -4.19
N GLN A 36 -2.11 -8.21 -3.62
CA GLN A 36 -1.91 -9.54 -4.21
C GLN A 36 -2.96 -10.54 -3.75
N ALA A 37 -3.32 -10.53 -2.45
CA ALA A 37 -4.31 -11.46 -1.91
C ALA A 37 -5.73 -10.86 -1.86
N GLU A 38 -5.90 -9.60 -2.28
CA GLU A 38 -7.19 -8.87 -2.32
C GLU A 38 -7.97 -8.91 -1.00
N LEU A 39 -7.27 -9.09 0.13
CA LEU A 39 -7.88 -9.27 1.43
C LEU A 39 -8.43 -7.95 1.98
N SER A 40 -9.54 -8.04 2.69
CA SER A 40 -10.13 -6.94 3.44
C SER A 40 -9.23 -6.56 4.62
N LEU A 41 -9.32 -5.31 5.11
CA LEU A 41 -8.54 -4.88 6.26
C LEU A 41 -8.76 -5.78 7.49
N GLU A 42 -9.99 -6.28 7.66
CA GLU A 42 -10.39 -7.24 8.70
C GLU A 42 -9.69 -8.59 8.55
N GLU A 43 -9.62 -9.12 7.33
CA GLU A 43 -8.93 -10.36 7.02
C GLU A 43 -7.42 -10.22 7.20
N ILE A 44 -6.84 -9.07 6.84
CA ILE A 44 -5.42 -8.76 7.07
C ILE A 44 -5.13 -8.68 8.57
N SER A 45 -6.03 -8.08 9.36
CA SER A 45 -5.92 -8.04 10.81
C SER A 45 -5.95 -9.45 11.41
N GLY A 46 -6.84 -10.31 10.93
CA GLY A 46 -6.90 -11.73 11.33
C GLY A 46 -5.66 -12.53 10.91
N ALA A 47 -5.18 -12.34 9.67
CA ALA A 47 -4.04 -13.05 9.12
C ALA A 47 -2.72 -12.68 9.80
N LEU A 48 -2.53 -11.40 10.15
CA LEU A 48 -1.32 -10.90 10.81
C LEU A 48 -1.43 -10.91 12.35
N GLY A 49 -2.62 -11.15 12.91
CA GLY A 49 -2.85 -11.10 14.36
C GLY A 49 -2.65 -9.70 14.98
N ILE A 50 -2.73 -8.64 14.18
CA ILE A 50 -2.58 -7.24 14.63
C ILE A 50 -3.93 -6.52 14.55
N PRO A 51 -4.21 -5.53 15.41
CA PRO A 51 -5.49 -4.84 15.38
C PRO A 51 -5.69 -4.02 14.10
N LEU A 52 -6.96 -3.89 13.67
CA LEU A 52 -7.36 -3.12 12.48
C LEU A 52 -6.75 -1.70 12.43
N GLY A 53 -6.63 -1.04 13.58
CA GLY A 53 -5.98 0.28 13.68
C GLY A 53 -4.52 0.27 13.25
N THR A 54 -3.78 -0.78 13.64
CA THR A 54 -2.39 -0.98 13.22
C THR A 54 -2.29 -1.35 11.74
N VAL A 55 -3.21 -2.17 11.22
CA VAL A 55 -3.28 -2.45 9.78
C VAL A 55 -3.47 -1.15 8.98
N LYS A 56 -4.43 -0.31 9.39
CA LYS A 56 -4.69 1.00 8.76
C LYS A 56 -3.47 1.91 8.81
N SER A 57 -2.85 2.05 9.98
CA SER A 57 -1.64 2.86 10.15
C SER A 57 -0.46 2.32 9.32
N ARG A 58 -0.23 1.01 9.32
CA ARG A 58 0.83 0.37 8.51
C ARG A 58 0.60 0.54 7.02
N LEU A 59 -0.64 0.39 6.54
CA LEU A 59 -0.99 0.63 5.15
C LEU A 59 -0.77 2.10 4.79
N HIS A 60 -1.24 3.02 5.64
CA HIS A 60 -1.09 4.46 5.44
C HIS A 60 0.39 4.87 5.39
N HIS A 61 1.19 4.51 6.40
CA HIS A 61 2.62 4.84 6.42
C HIS A 61 3.39 4.15 5.29
N GLY A 62 2.98 2.95 4.88
CA GLY A 62 3.53 2.27 3.72
C GLY A 62 3.29 3.04 2.42
N LEU A 63 2.05 3.48 2.20
CA LEU A 63 1.67 4.32 1.06
C LEU A 63 2.34 5.71 1.12
N GLU A 64 2.45 6.31 2.30
CA GLU A 64 3.16 7.58 2.47
C GLU A 64 4.64 7.45 2.14
N LYS A 65 5.30 6.37 2.57
CA LYS A 65 6.70 6.09 2.21
C LYS A 65 6.86 5.85 0.71
N LEU A 66 5.93 5.14 0.08
CA LEU A 66 5.88 5.00 -1.39
C LEU A 66 5.75 6.35 -2.08
N ARG A 67 4.92 7.25 -1.54
CA ARG A 67 4.72 8.61 -2.06
C ARG A 67 5.96 9.48 -1.87
N GLN A 68 6.64 9.38 -0.72
CA GLN A 68 7.88 10.10 -0.42
C GLN A 68 9.08 9.63 -1.25
N GLN A 69 9.11 8.36 -1.66
CA GLN A 69 10.12 7.78 -2.55
C GLN A 69 10.04 8.29 -4.01
N LYS A 70 9.18 9.30 -4.30
CA LYS A 70 8.94 9.87 -5.64
C LYS A 70 8.28 8.90 -6.62
N PHE A 71 7.15 8.33 -6.24
CA PHE A 71 6.19 7.84 -7.22
C PHE A 71 4.90 8.64 -7.14
N CYS A 72 4.61 9.39 -8.20
CA CYS A 72 3.34 10.05 -8.43
C CYS A 72 2.27 8.99 -8.74
N VAL A 73 1.93 8.17 -7.74
CA VAL A 73 0.74 7.33 -7.82
C VAL A 73 -0.27 7.99 -6.91
N ASN A 74 -1.27 8.62 -7.55
CA ASN A 74 -2.40 9.23 -6.87
C ASN A 74 -3.33 8.12 -6.35
N LEU A 75 -2.86 7.29 -5.41
CA LEU A 75 -3.61 6.09 -5.04
C LEU A 75 -4.76 6.37 -4.07
N PHE A 76 -4.73 7.41 -3.23
CA PHE A 76 -5.86 7.72 -2.35
C PHE A 76 -5.93 9.21 -1.99
N SER A 77 -6.75 9.96 -2.73
CA SER A 77 -7.17 11.31 -2.34
C SER A 77 -8.42 11.31 -1.44
N THR A 78 -8.81 10.17 -0.87
CA THR A 78 -10.04 10.04 -0.09
C THR A 78 -9.86 9.12 1.12
N THR A 79 -10.08 9.73 2.29
CA THR A 79 -10.76 9.12 3.43
C THR A 79 -10.02 7.98 4.15
N VAL A 80 -9.41 8.31 5.29
CA VAL A 80 -10.01 7.99 6.60
C VAL A 80 -9.37 8.88 7.67
N GLU A 81 -10.09 9.95 7.95
CA GLU A 81 -10.05 10.67 9.19
C GLU A 81 -10.14 9.73 10.41
N SER A 82 -9.43 10.14 11.47
CA SER A 82 -9.95 10.13 12.85
C SER A 82 -9.86 8.84 13.69
N ARG A 83 -9.21 9.03 14.85
CA ARG A 83 -9.33 8.33 16.15
C ARG A 83 -8.54 7.03 16.36
N ALA A 84 -7.34 7.17 16.96
CA ALA A 84 -6.87 6.30 18.04
C ALA A 84 -5.76 6.99 18.87
N ARG A 85 -6.07 8.16 19.43
CA ARG A 85 -5.41 8.65 20.66
C ARG A 85 -6.38 8.38 21.80
N GLN A 86 -6.36 7.16 22.34
CA GLN A 86 -6.84 6.87 23.68
C GLN A 86 -5.91 5.81 24.28
N ALA A 87 -4.94 6.30 25.04
CA ALA A 87 -4.44 5.71 26.27
C ALA A 87 -3.93 6.87 27.11
#